data_AF-A0AAU2R5Y4-F1
#
_entry.id   AF-A0AAU2R5Y4-F1
#
_cell.length_a   1.000
_cell.length_b   1.000
_cell.length_c   1.000
_cell.angle_alpha   90.00
_cell.angle_beta   90.00
_cell.angle_gamma   90.00
#
_symmetry.space_group_name_H-M   'P 1'
#
loop_
_entity.id
_entity.type
_entity.pdbx_description
1 polymer ?
#
loop_
_entity_poly.entity_id
_entity_poly.type
_entity_poly.pdbx_seq_one_letter_code
_entity_poly.pdbx_strand_id
1 'polypeptide(L)'
;MRLELEPRGVQVGVHVGYVDTDMTVGVDDAKSNPADAKSNLADVVCQVLDGVENGDVEVQADDFTRAVRAGLHQPIETGLAPFLPSRS
;
A
#
# COMPACT_ATOMS: atom_id res chain seq x y z
N MET A 1 14.82 4.84 13.53
CA MET A 1 14.96 5.43 12.18
C MET A 1 14.15 6.70 11.91
N ARG A 2 12.81 6.73 11.77
CA ARG A 2 12.08 7.99 11.46
C ARG A 2 12.46 9.16 12.40
N LEU A 3 12.37 8.95 13.71
CA LEU A 3 12.72 9.94 14.73
C LEU A 3 14.21 10.37 14.70
N GLU A 4 15.10 9.52 14.19
CA GLU A 4 16.53 9.81 14.09
C GLU A 4 16.86 10.62 12.82
N LEU A 5 16.00 10.54 11.80
CA LEU A 5 16.16 11.17 10.50
C LEU A 5 15.37 12.49 10.38
N GLU A 6 14.36 12.69 11.23
CA GLU A 6 13.57 13.92 11.30
C GLU A 6 14.44 15.20 11.42
N PRO A 7 15.47 15.27 12.29
CA PRO A 7 16.31 16.48 12.40
C PRO A 7 17.11 16.80 11.13
N ARG A 8 17.18 15.86 10.19
CA ARG A 8 17.86 16.01 8.89
C ARG A 8 16.89 16.38 7.77
N GLY A 9 15.61 16.62 8.08
CA GLY A 9 14.58 16.97 7.10
C GLY A 9 14.20 15.82 6.17
N VAL A 10 14.40 14.57 6.58
CA VAL A 10 14.08 13.39 5.77
C VAL A 10 12.68 12.89 6.12
N GLN A 11 11.77 12.89 5.15
CA GLN A 11 10.45 12.24 5.24
C GLN A 11 10.56 10.73 5.00
N VAL A 12 9.74 9.92 5.70
CA VAL A 12 10.00 8.47 5.80
C VAL A 12 8.76 7.63 5.51
N GLY A 13 8.71 7.11 4.29
CA GLY A 13 8.06 5.84 3.97
C GLY A 13 6.96 5.95 2.93
N VAL A 14 7.09 5.14 1.87
CA VAL A 14 5.99 4.90 0.93
C VAL A 14 5.59 3.44 1.07
N HIS A 15 4.30 3.22 1.26
CA HIS A 15 3.68 1.90 1.23
C HIS A 15 2.86 1.77 -0.03
N VAL A 16 3.08 0.68 -0.75
CA VAL A 16 2.38 0.39 -2.00
C VAL A 16 2.12 -1.11 -2.11
N GLY A 17 1.01 -1.46 -2.75
CA GLY A 17 0.69 -2.80 -3.20
C GLY A 17 1.54 -3.16 -4.41
N TYR A 18 1.08 -4.12 -5.21
CA TYR A 18 1.77 -4.40 -6.48
C TYR A 18 1.61 -3.21 -7.42
N VAL A 19 2.73 -2.75 -8.00
CA VAL A 19 2.77 -1.69 -9.02
C VAL A 19 3.16 -2.31 -10.34
N ASP A 20 2.55 -1.85 -11.44
CA ASP A 20 2.88 -2.29 -12.80
C ASP A 20 4.31 -1.89 -13.19
N THR A 21 5.25 -2.77 -12.89
CA THR A 21 6.70 -2.62 -13.08
C THR A 21 7.32 -4.00 -13.31
N ASP A 22 8.55 -4.05 -13.82
CA ASP A 22 9.28 -5.32 -14.01
C ASP A 22 9.41 -6.14 -12.70
N MET A 23 9.38 -5.49 -11.54
CA MET A 23 9.42 -6.16 -10.22
C MET A 23 8.22 -7.10 -10.00
N THR A 24 7.08 -6.84 -10.66
CA THR A 24 5.83 -7.57 -10.46
C THR A 24 5.41 -8.36 -11.72
N VAL A 25 6.28 -8.51 -12.71
CA VAL A 25 5.98 -9.15 -14.01
C VAL A 25 5.41 -10.58 -13.90
N GLY A 26 5.79 -11.33 -12.86
CA GLY A 26 5.29 -12.70 -12.60
C GLY A 26 4.09 -12.78 -11.66
N VAL A 27 3.53 -11.63 -11.27
CA VAL A 27 2.31 -11.56 -10.45
C VAL A 27 1.12 -11.43 -11.38
N ASP A 28 0.29 -12.48 -11.45
CA ASP A 28 -0.97 -12.45 -12.18
C ASP A 28 -2.06 -11.80 -11.30
N ASP A 29 -2.43 -10.58 -11.66
CA ASP A 29 -3.33 -9.68 -10.92
C ASP A 29 -4.81 -10.04 -11.00
N ALA A 30 -5.15 -11.11 -11.71
CA ALA A 30 -6.52 -11.55 -11.86
C ALA A 30 -7.02 -12.28 -10.60
N LYS A 31 -6.90 -11.66 -9.43
CA LYS A 31 -7.88 -11.93 -8.38
C LYS A 31 -9.14 -11.20 -8.81
N SER A 32 -10.29 -11.85 -8.67
CA SER A 32 -11.59 -11.44 -9.25
C SER A 32 -12.13 -10.07 -8.80
N ASN A 33 -11.36 -9.28 -8.05
CA ASN A 33 -11.73 -7.97 -7.52
C ASN A 33 -10.83 -6.87 -8.14
N PRO A 34 -11.39 -5.79 -8.71
CA PRO A 34 -10.63 -4.66 -9.25
C PRO A 34 -9.62 -4.03 -8.28
N ALA A 35 -9.88 -4.11 -6.96
CA ALA A 35 -8.96 -3.63 -5.93
C ALA A 35 -7.67 -4.48 -5.81
N ASP A 36 -7.64 -5.66 -6.42
CA ASP A 36 -6.48 -6.56 -6.39
C ASP A 36 -5.59 -6.41 -7.64
N ALA A 37 -5.94 -5.51 -8.55
CA ALA A 37 -5.12 -5.22 -9.74
C ALA A 37 -3.83 -4.47 -9.39
N LYS A 38 -2.76 -4.65 -10.17
CA LYS A 38 -1.56 -3.81 -10.07
C LYS A 38 -1.95 -2.34 -10.14
N SER A 39 -1.46 -1.59 -9.18
CA SER A 39 -1.61 -0.14 -9.15
C SER A 39 -0.87 0.47 -10.33
N ASN A 40 -1.49 1.47 -10.95
CA ASN A 40 -0.88 2.20 -12.05
C ASN A 40 0.33 2.99 -11.54
N LEU A 41 1.48 2.86 -12.21
CA LEU A 41 2.71 3.53 -11.79
C LEU A 41 2.58 5.07 -11.74
N ALA A 42 1.88 5.68 -12.69
CA ALA A 42 1.72 7.13 -12.73
C ALA A 42 0.89 7.63 -11.53
N ASP A 43 -0.18 6.92 -11.17
CA ASP A 43 -1.02 7.27 -10.02
C ASP A 43 -0.24 7.15 -8.70
N VAL A 44 0.57 6.10 -8.55
CA VAL A 44 1.47 5.92 -7.40
C VAL A 44 2.47 7.08 -7.31
N VAL A 45 3.08 7.47 -8.43
CA VAL A 45 4.04 8.59 -8.47
C VAL A 45 3.37 9.89 -8.06
N CYS A 46 2.20 10.20 -8.61
CA CYS A 46 1.45 11.41 -8.25
C CYS A 46 1.15 11.45 -6.74
N GLN A 47 0.61 10.37 -6.18
CA GLN A 47 0.30 10.32 -4.74
C GLN A 47 1.54 10.48 -3.85
N VAL A 48 2.69 9.95 -4.27
CA VAL A 48 3.96 10.12 -3.54
C VAL A 48 4.43 11.57 -3.60
N LEU A 49 4.40 12.18 -4.78
CA LEU A 49 4.80 13.58 -4.94
C LEU A 49 3.88 14.52 -4.16
N ASP A 50 2.57 14.30 -4.22
CA ASP A 50 1.59 15.06 -3.44
C ASP A 50 1.87 14.94 -1.93
N GLY A 51 2.17 13.73 -1.44
CA GLY A 51 2.53 13.52 -0.03
C GLY A 51 3.80 14.27 0.38
N VAL A 52 4.82 14.28 -0.48
CA VAL A 52 6.05 15.05 -0.25
C VAL A 52 5.75 16.55 -0.18
N GLU A 53 4.99 17.08 -1.14
CA GLU A 53 4.60 18.49 -1.19
C GLU A 53 3.76 18.92 0.03
N ASN A 54 2.89 18.03 0.52
CA ASN A 54 2.03 18.27 1.67
C ASN A 54 2.73 18.15 3.03
N GLY A 55 3.97 17.66 3.06
CA GLY A 55 4.68 17.46 4.32
C GLY A 55 4.43 16.11 4.98
N ASP A 56 3.81 15.14 4.29
CA ASP A 56 3.40 13.88 4.87
C ASP A 56 4.59 13.04 5.33
N VAL A 57 4.44 12.41 6.49
CA VAL A 57 5.50 11.58 7.07
C VAL A 57 5.55 10.18 6.48
N GLU A 58 4.40 9.63 6.03
CA GLU A 58 4.21 8.33 5.38
C GLU A 58 3.15 8.47 4.29
N VAL A 59 3.33 7.80 3.13
CA VAL A 59 2.33 7.76 2.04
C VAL A 59 1.83 6.33 1.84
N GLN A 60 0.52 6.14 1.80
CA GLN A 60 -0.13 4.90 1.36
C GLN A 60 -0.61 5.14 -0.06
N ALA A 61 0.11 4.64 -1.06
CA ALA A 61 0.06 5.13 -2.44
C ALA A 61 -1.01 4.46 -3.33
N ASP A 62 -1.88 3.63 -2.76
CA ASP A 62 -2.97 2.97 -3.46
C ASP A 62 -4.07 2.52 -2.48
N ASP A 63 -5.26 2.26 -3.00
CA ASP A 63 -6.43 1.90 -2.20
C ASP A 63 -6.32 0.54 -1.52
N PHE A 64 -5.63 -0.42 -2.15
CA PHE A 64 -5.40 -1.73 -1.58
C PHE A 64 -4.54 -1.64 -0.31
N THR A 65 -3.44 -0.89 -0.38
CA THR A 65 -2.57 -0.59 0.76
C THR A 65 -3.35 0.10 1.88
N ARG A 66 -4.19 1.09 1.55
CA ARG A 66 -5.05 1.77 2.54
C ARG A 66 -6.00 0.79 3.22
N ALA A 67 -6.67 -0.07 2.45
CA ALA A 67 -7.61 -1.06 2.97
C ALA A 67 -6.93 -2.09 3.89
N VAL A 68 -5.77 -2.62 3.47
CA VAL A 68 -4.99 -3.55 4.28
C VAL A 68 -4.52 -2.89 5.58
N ARG A 69 -3.90 -1.70 5.50
CA ARG A 69 -3.39 -0.98 6.68
C ARG A 69 -4.50 -0.67 7.69
N ALA A 70 -5.70 -0.32 7.22
CA ALA A 70 -6.86 -0.11 8.07
C ALA A 70 -7.27 -1.39 8.84
N GLY A 71 -7.08 -2.57 8.26
CA GLY A 71 -7.41 -3.86 8.88
C GLY A 71 -6.33 -4.42 9.83
N LEU A 72 -5.07 -4.00 9.72
CA LEU A 72 -3.94 -4.65 10.44
C LEU A 72 -4.01 -4.57 11.97
N HIS A 73 -4.79 -3.64 12.54
CA HIS A 73 -4.97 -3.53 13.99
C HIS A 73 -6.03 -4.49 14.55
N GLN A 74 -6.82 -5.12 13.69
CA GLN A 74 -7.86 -6.05 14.09
C GLN A 74 -7.27 -7.39 14.56
N PRO A 75 -8.01 -8.17 15.38
CA PRO A 75 -7.65 -9.54 15.66
C PRO A 75 -7.37 -10.31 14.37
N ILE A 76 -6.39 -11.22 14.39
CA ILE A 76 -5.97 -12.00 13.21
C ILE A 76 -7.17 -12.69 12.53
N GLU A 77 -8.12 -13.22 13.31
CA GLU A 77 -9.30 -13.88 12.74
C GLU A 77 -10.18 -12.90 11.94
N THR A 78 -10.36 -11.67 12.44
CA THR A 78 -11.14 -10.62 11.78
C THR A 78 -10.40 -10.01 10.60
N GLY A 79 -9.10 -9.73 10.76
CA GLY A 79 -8.26 -9.09 9.74
C GLY A 79 -8.00 -9.97 8.53
N LEU A 80 -7.91 -11.30 8.71
CA LEU A 80 -7.74 -12.25 7.61
C LEU A 80 -9.06 -12.77 7.02
N ALA A 81 -10.21 -12.50 7.63
CA ALA A 81 -11.51 -12.98 7.14
C ALA A 81 -11.76 -12.72 5.64
N PRO A 82 -11.39 -11.56 5.04
CA PRO A 82 -11.54 -11.33 3.60
C PRO A 82 -10.64 -12.20 2.71
N PHE A 83 -9.57 -12.77 3.27
CA PHE A 83 -8.54 -13.53 2.56
C PHE A 83 -8.62 -15.04 2.79
N LEU A 84 -9.48 -15.51 3.70
CA LEU A 84 -9.66 -16.93 4.00
C LEU A 84 -10.76 -17.54 3.11
N PRO A 85 -10.59 -18.78 2.62
CA PRO A 85 -11.65 -19.48 1.90
C PRO A 85 -12.88 -19.69 2.82
N SER A 86 -14.08 -19.60 2.24
CA SER A 86 -15.32 -19.86 3.00
C SER A 86 -15.28 -21.27 3.56
N ARG A 87 -15.50 -21.41 4.87
CA ARG A 87 -15.63 -22.73 5.51
C ARG A 87 -16.96 -23.34 5.04
N SER A 88 -16.86 -24.49 4.36
CA SER A 88 -17.99 -25.35 4.00
C SER A 88 -18.67 -25.94 5.24
#